data_AF-A0A1S3RZ44-F1
#
_entry.id   AF-A0A1S3RZ44-F1
#
_cell.length_a   1.000
_cell.length_b   1.000
_cell.length_c   1.000
_cell.angle_alpha   90.00
_cell.angle_beta   90.00
_cell.angle_gamma   90.00
#
_symmetry.space_group_name_H-M   'P 1'
#
loop_
_entity.id
_entity.type
_entity.pdbx_description
1 polymer ?
#
loop_
_entity_poly.entity_id
_entity_poly.type
_entity_poly.pdbx_seq_one_letter_code
_entity_poly.pdbx_strand_id
1 'polypeptide(L)' 'MAHFSKFLWEGSQRVGVSFSQETILESSAFIRPDGSVVLTILNRSSSEVQFEVYDPAVGFISSSAPAHALLTLAWNTL' A
#
# COMPACT_ATOMS: atom_id res chain seq x y z
N MET A 1 2.83 15.06 2.97
CA MET A 1 3.49 14.97 1.65
C MET A 1 4.58 13.89 1.60
N ALA A 2 5.37 13.66 2.65
CA ALA A 2 6.50 12.70 2.63
C ALA A 2 6.15 11.26 2.20
N HIS A 3 4.98 10.73 2.56
CA HIS A 3 4.55 9.37 2.19
C HIS A 3 4.38 9.12 0.69
N PHE A 4 4.16 10.18 -0.08
CA PHE A 4 4.06 10.10 -1.53
C PHE A 4 5.38 10.53 -2.17
N SER A 5 5.86 11.74 -1.86
CA SER A 5 7.02 12.31 -2.55
C SER A 5 8.35 11.58 -2.29
N LYS A 6 8.49 10.88 -1.16
CA LYS A 6 9.69 10.07 -0.88
C LYS A 6 9.69 8.75 -1.65
N PHE A 7 8.50 8.21 -1.94
CA PHE A 7 8.34 6.84 -2.41
C PHE A 7 7.85 6.74 -3.85
N LEU A 8 7.27 7.78 -4.43
CA LEU A 8 6.82 7.79 -5.82
C LEU A 8 7.83 8.55 -6.67
N TRP A 9 8.58 7.80 -7.46
CA TRP A 9 9.53 8.37 -8.42
C TRP A 9 8.79 8.79 -9.69
N GLU A 10 9.41 9.68 -10.47
CA GLU A 10 8.96 9.98 -11.81
C GLU A 10 8.82 8.69 -12.63
N GLY A 11 7.75 8.60 -13.43
CA GLY A 11 7.43 7.40 -14.22
C GLY A 11 6.73 6.29 -13.44
N SER A 12 6.48 6.45 -12.13
CA SER A 12 5.66 5.49 -11.38
C SER A 12 4.23 5.44 -11.93
N GLN A 13 3.69 4.24 -12.14
CA GLN A 13 2.35 4.04 -12.71
C GLN A 13 1.37 3.55 -11.65
N ARG A 14 0.22 4.22 -11.52
CA ARG A 14 -0.85 3.78 -10.60
C ARG A 14 -1.50 2.50 -11.11
N VAL A 15 -1.67 1.54 -10.22
CA VAL A 15 -2.37 0.27 -10.49
C VAL A 15 -3.58 0.09 -9.59
N GLY A 16 -4.52 -0.78 -10.00
CA GLY A 16 -5.72 -1.09 -9.22
C GLY A 16 -5.39 -1.94 -7.99
N VAL A 17 -6.15 -1.74 -6.92
CA VAL A 17 -6.14 -2.59 -5.73
C VAL A 17 -7.55 -3.13 -5.53
N SER A 18 -7.67 -4.45 -5.38
CA SER A 18 -8.94 -5.11 -5.07
C SER A 18 -8.98 -5.44 -3.59
N PHE A 19 -10.12 -5.17 -2.94
CA PHE A 19 -10.36 -5.55 -1.57
C PHE A 19 -11.19 -6.84 -1.52
N SER A 20 -10.78 -7.79 -0.70
CA SER A 20 -11.49 -9.06 -0.51
C SER A 20 -12.83 -8.91 0.22
N GLN A 21 -13.00 -7.81 0.95
CA GLN A 21 -14.17 -7.47 1.76
C GLN A 21 -14.32 -5.96 1.85
N GLU A 22 -15.50 -5.49 2.27
CA GLU A 22 -15.71 -4.09 2.59
C GLU A 22 -14.74 -3.64 3.70
N THR A 23 -14.11 -2.50 3.52
CA THR A 23 -13.13 -1.96 4.46
C THR A 23 -13.19 -0.44 4.53
N ILE A 24 -12.82 0.08 5.70
CA ILE A 24 -12.66 1.50 5.98
C ILE A 24 -11.30 2.05 5.52
N LEU A 25 -10.39 1.17 5.09
CA LEU A 25 -9.06 1.57 4.65
C LEU A 25 -9.12 2.13 3.23
N GLU A 26 -8.53 3.31 3.04
CA GLU A 26 -8.28 3.86 1.71
C GLU A 26 -6.89 3.44 1.24
N SER A 27 -6.73 3.09 -0.04
CA SER A 27 -5.44 2.67 -0.57
C SER A 27 -5.14 3.22 -1.97
N SER A 28 -3.85 3.30 -2.28
CA SER A 28 -3.36 3.49 -3.65
C SER A 28 -2.05 2.77 -3.84
N ALA A 29 -1.94 2.00 -4.92
CA ALA A 29 -0.75 1.25 -5.30
C ALA A 29 -0.12 1.81 -6.57
N PHE A 30 1.20 1.69 -6.65
CA PHE A 30 1.99 2.14 -7.79
C PHE A 30 3.10 1.13 -8.08
N ILE A 31 3.36 0.90 -9.36
CA ILE A 31 4.58 0.21 -9.83
C ILE A 31 5.59 1.29 -10.19
N ARG A 32 6.79 1.19 -9.63
CA ARG A 32 7.92 2.07 -9.95
C ARG A 32 8.62 1.65 -11.25
N PRO A 33 9.43 2.53 -11.86
CA PRO A 33 10.21 2.17 -13.04
C PRO A 33 11.18 1.00 -12.84
N ASP A 34 11.65 0.73 -11.62
CA ASP A 34 12.51 -0.41 -11.28
C ASP A 34 11.73 -1.71 -11.06
N GLY A 35 10.41 -1.69 -11.22
CA GLY A 35 9.52 -2.82 -10.97
C GLY A 35 9.08 -2.99 -9.52
N SER A 36 9.66 -2.25 -8.57
CA SER A 36 9.21 -2.29 -7.18
C SER A 36 7.79 -1.72 -7.01
N VAL A 37 7.07 -2.19 -6.00
CA VAL A 37 5.71 -1.76 -5.71
C VAL A 37 5.71 -0.85 -4.49
N VAL A 38 4.85 0.18 -4.54
CA VAL A 38 4.54 1.05 -3.41
C VAL A 38 3.06 1.04 -3.17
N LEU A 39 2.64 0.67 -1.96
CA LEU A 39 1.26 0.73 -1.50
C LEU A 39 1.17 1.74 -0.36
N THR A 40 0.31 2.73 -0.52
CA THR A 40 -0.05 3.65 0.56
C THR A 40 -1.42 3.28 1.10
N ILE A 41 -1.56 3.21 2.42
CA ILE A 41 -2.80 2.90 3.13
C ILE A 41 -3.09 4.03 4.12
N LEU A 42 -4.30 4.56 4.07
CA LEU A 42 -4.81 5.53 5.02
C LEU A 42 -5.87 4.87 5.91
N ASN A 43 -5.61 4.85 7.21
CA ASN A 43 -6.60 4.51 8.22
C ASN A 43 -7.05 5.77 8.93
N ARG A 44 -8.27 6.23 8.64
CA ARG A 44 -8.86 7.39 9.32
C ARG A 44 -9.56 7.04 10.64
N SER A 45 -9.78 5.76 10.91
CA SER A 45 -10.50 5.33 12.10
C SER A 45 -9.67 5.46 13.36
N SER A 46 -10.35 5.34 14.50
CA SER A 46 -9.76 5.36 15.83
C SER A 46 -9.22 4.00 16.28
N SER A 47 -9.23 2.98 15.41
CA SER A 47 -8.82 1.61 15.74
C SER A 47 -7.74 1.13 14.77
N GLU A 48 -6.83 0.30 15.26
CA GLU A 48 -5.89 -0.42 14.39
C GLU A 48 -6.65 -1.44 13.54
N VAL A 49 -6.23 -1.59 12.28
CA VAL A 49 -6.76 -2.60 11.35
C VAL A 49 -5.64 -3.52 10.90
N GLN A 50 -5.79 -4.81 11.17
CA GLN A 50 -4.90 -5.86 10.65
C GLN A 50 -5.33 -6.25 9.23
N PHE A 51 -4.38 -6.44 8.32
CA PHE A 51 -4.67 -6.84 6.95
C PHE A 51 -3.50 -7.59 6.31
N GLU A 52 -3.77 -8.22 5.17
CA GLU A 52 -2.75 -8.83 4.32
C GLU A 52 -2.84 -8.26 2.92
N VAL A 53 -1.67 -8.04 2.30
CA VAL A 53 -1.56 -7.67 0.89
C VAL A 53 -1.15 -8.92 0.12
N TYR A 54 -1.94 -9.31 -0.87
CA TYR A 54 -1.56 -10.35 -1.80
C TYR A 54 -0.98 -9.75 -3.07
N ASP A 55 0.23 -10.14 -3.41
CA ASP A 55 0.91 -9.83 -4.67
C ASP A 55 1.32 -11.17 -5.33
N PRO A 56 0.92 -11.44 -6.59
CA PRO A 56 1.26 -12.70 -7.27
C PRO A 56 2.75 -13.02 -7.33
N ALA A 57 3.62 -12.01 -7.30
CA ALA A 57 5.06 -12.17 -7.43
C ALA A 57 5.73 -12.55 -6.10
N VAL A 58 5.19 -12.12 -4.96
CA VAL A 58 5.81 -12.32 -3.63
C VAL A 58 4.92 -13.00 -2.59
N GLY A 59 3.67 -13.30 -2.92
CA GLY A 59 2.70 -13.93 -2.02
C GLY A 59 2.03 -12.93 -1.07
N PHE A 60 1.86 -13.34 0.18
CA PHE A 60 1.16 -12.55 1.21
C PHE A 60 2.14 -11.72 2.05
N ILE A 61 1.82 -10.45 2.24
CA ILE A 61 2.53 -9.51 3.11
C ILE A 61 1.57 -9.10 4.22
N SER A 62 1.77 -9.63 5.43
CA SER A 62 0.96 -9.29 6.60
C SER A 62 1.39 -7.94 7.18
N SER A 63 0.43 -7.08 7.53
CA SER A 63 0.70 -5.76 8.09
C SER A 63 -0.48 -5.23 8.92
N SER A 64 -0.27 -4.10 9.59
CA SER A 64 -1.31 -3.40 10.33
C SER A 64 -1.28 -1.90 10.07
N ALA A 65 -2.47 -1.29 10.04
CA ALA A 65 -2.64 0.14 9.90
C ALA A 65 -3.10 0.71 11.25
N PRO A 66 -2.23 1.40 11.99
CA PRO A 66 -2.60 2.03 13.25
C PRO A 66 -3.72 3.05 13.07
N ALA A 67 -4.41 3.38 14.17
CA ALA A 67 -5.42 4.42 14.19
C ALA A 67 -4.85 5.76 13.69
N HIS A 68 -5.65 6.48 12.90
CA HIS A 68 -5.30 7.80 12.36
C HIS A 68 -3.93 7.89 11.65
N ALA A 69 -3.49 6.80 11.00
CA ALA A 69 -2.17 6.70 10.40
C ALA A 69 -2.22 6.62 8.88
N LEU A 70 -1.14 7.14 8.27
CA LEU A 70 -0.79 6.90 6.88
C LEU A 70 0.40 5.94 6.87
N LEU A 71 0.21 4.75 6.30
CA LEU A 71 1.21 3.72 6.16
C LEU A 71 1.69 3.65 4.70
N THR A 72 2.99 3.43 4.51
CA THR A 72 3.56 3.16 3.20
C THR A 72 4.33 1.85 3.26
N LEU A 73 3.89 0.89 2.46
CA LEU A 73 4.58 -0.38 2.22
C LEU A 73 5.30 -0.29 0.88
N ALA A 74 6.53 -0.77 0.81
CA ALA A 74 7.27 -0.87 -0.43
C ALA A 74 8.05 -2.20 -0.46
N TRP A 75 7.96 -2.91 -1.58
CA TRP A 75 8.63 -4.20 -1.76
C TRP A 75 9.07 -4.38 -3.22
N ASN A 76 10.06 -5.25 -3.42
CA ASN A 76 10.50 -5.67 -4.74
C ASN A 76 9.68 -6.87 -5.18
N THR A 77 9.32 -6.95 -6.46
CA THR A 77 8.53 -8.07 -6.99
C THR A 77 9.40 -9.20 -7.53
N LEU A 78 10.67 -8.95 -7.87
CA LEU A 78 11.74 -9.93 -8.14
C LEU A 78 13.10 -9.23 -7.97
#